data_AF-A0A7S2XAC7-F1
#
_entry.id   AF-A0A7S2XAC7-F1
#
_cell.length_a   1.000
_cell.length_b   1.000
_cell.length_c   1.000
_cell.angle_alpha   90.00
_cell.angle_beta   90.00
_cell.angle_gamma   90.00
#
_symmetry.space_group_name_H-M   'P 1'
#
loop_
_entity.id
_entity.type
_entity.pdbx_description
1 polymer ?
#
loop_
_entity_poly.entity_id
_entity_poly.type
_entity_poly.pdbx_seq_one_letter_code
_entity_poly.pdbx_strand_id
1 'polypeptide(L)'
;PAGFSGPAILRLSAFAARELHGAKYKATLVINWVGAQGISNTEQAVQALTEAKNAHATKLVSTICPLGLPKRLWRGLLENAQVAADKQWAQTSRKELNRMANELTAHSISITGKVVGLLVLHSCR
;
A
#
# COMPACT_ATOMS: atom_id res chain seq x y z
N PRO A 1 -9.37 -6.94 -16.74
CA PRO A 1 -8.23 -6.28 -17.41
C PRO A 1 -7.89 -4.93 -16.75
N ALA A 2 -6.86 -4.93 -15.91
CA ALA A 2 -6.05 -3.77 -15.56
C ALA A 2 -4.71 -4.36 -15.11
N GLY A 3 -3.81 -4.53 -16.08
CA GLY A 3 -2.47 -5.02 -15.86
C GLY A 3 -1.70 -4.04 -14.98
N PHE A 4 -1.01 -4.58 -13.98
CA PHE A 4 0.07 -3.89 -13.28
C PHE A 4 1.18 -3.60 -14.31
N SER A 5 1.07 -2.48 -15.02
CA SER A 5 2.10 -1.96 -15.90
C SER A 5 2.87 -0.88 -15.16
N GLY A 6 4.09 -1.20 -14.76
CA GLY A 6 5.05 -0.26 -14.20
C GLY A 6 6.38 -0.95 -13.94
N PRO A 7 7.45 -0.65 -14.70
CA PRO A 7 8.77 -1.31 -14.59
C PRO A 7 9.46 -1.12 -13.23
N ALA A 8 8.84 -0.38 -12.30
CA ALA A 8 9.32 -0.22 -10.94
C ALA A 8 9.22 -1.53 -10.12
N ILE A 9 8.20 -2.36 -10.35
CA ILE A 9 8.04 -3.65 -9.63
C ILE A 9 9.06 -4.69 -10.13
N LEU A 10 9.41 -4.65 -11.42
CA LEU A 10 10.36 -5.59 -12.03
C LEU A 10 11.83 -5.27 -11.70
N ARG A 11 12.18 -4.00 -11.46
CA ARG A 11 13.54 -3.66 -10.99
C ARG A 11 13.80 -4.09 -9.54
N LEU A 12 12.75 -4.21 -8.72
CA LEU A 12 12.83 -4.75 -7.36
C LEU A 12 12.96 -6.29 -7.31
N SER A 13 12.77 -7.02 -8.42
CA SER A 13 12.75 -8.48 -8.44
C SER A 13 13.96 -9.14 -9.10
N ALA A 14 14.82 -8.42 -9.82
CA ALA A 14 15.99 -9.02 -10.46
C ALA A 14 17.23 -9.11 -9.54
N PHE A 15 17.43 -8.16 -8.62
CA PHE A 15 18.58 -8.14 -7.71
C PHE A 15 18.27 -8.77 -6.35
N ALA A 16 17.08 -8.49 -5.79
CA ALA A 16 16.65 -9.06 -4.50
C ALA A 16 16.35 -10.56 -4.56
N ALA A 17 15.96 -11.11 -5.73
CA ALA A 17 15.72 -12.55 -5.89
C ALA A 17 17.01 -13.38 -5.85
N ARG A 18 18.15 -12.79 -6.22
CA ARG A 18 19.46 -13.48 -6.21
C ARG A 18 19.98 -13.68 -4.80
N GLU A 19 19.75 -12.70 -3.91
CA GLU A 19 20.05 -12.78 -2.47
C GLU A 19 19.02 -13.61 -1.69
N LEU A 20 17.75 -13.64 -2.14
CA LEU A 20 16.68 -14.41 -1.47
C LEU A 20 16.82 -15.94 -1.59
N HIS A 21 17.58 -16.43 -2.58
CA HIS A 21 17.77 -17.86 -2.80
C HIS A 21 18.52 -18.52 -1.64
N GLY A 22 19.40 -17.79 -0.95
CA GLY A 22 20.14 -18.30 0.22
C GLY A 22 19.34 -18.36 1.53
N ALA A 23 18.27 -17.57 1.66
CA ALA A 23 17.60 -17.30 2.94
C ALA A 23 16.27 -18.05 3.17
N LYS A 24 16.00 -19.15 2.43
CA LYS A 24 14.77 -19.95 2.56
C LYS A 24 13.47 -19.14 2.43
N TYR A 25 13.43 -18.12 1.55
CA TYR A 25 12.21 -17.35 1.26
C TYR A 25 11.54 -16.70 2.49
N LYS A 26 12.33 -16.32 3.51
CA LYS A 26 11.86 -15.46 4.60
C LYS A 26 12.31 -14.04 4.31
N ALA A 27 11.42 -13.23 3.76
CA ALA A 27 11.70 -11.84 3.45
C ALA A 27 10.55 -10.95 3.86
N THR A 28 10.87 -9.79 4.43
CA THR A 28 9.90 -8.73 4.67
C THR A 28 9.98 -7.77 3.50
N LEU A 29 8.90 -7.71 2.71
CA LEU A 29 8.77 -6.75 1.62
C LEU A 29 8.12 -5.48 2.19
N VAL A 30 8.77 -4.33 2.01
CA VAL A 30 8.21 -3.02 2.34
C VAL A 30 7.78 -2.33 1.06
N ILE A 31 6.51 -1.93 0.99
CA ILE A 31 5.90 -1.31 -0.19
C ILE A 31 5.45 0.11 0.15
N ASN A 32 5.88 1.09 -0.66
CA ASN A 32 5.29 2.42 -0.70
C ASN A 32 4.24 2.48 -1.81
N TRP A 33 2.96 2.53 -1.44
CA TRP A 33 1.81 2.54 -2.36
C TRP A 33 1.60 3.90 -3.05
N VAL A 34 2.13 4.98 -2.47
CA VAL A 34 1.86 6.36 -2.87
C VAL A 34 3.08 7.05 -3.47
N GLY A 35 4.19 6.32 -3.62
CA GLY A 35 5.44 6.82 -4.22
C GLY A 35 5.27 7.32 -5.66
N ALA A 36 4.34 6.73 -6.43
CA ALA A 36 4.01 7.22 -7.78
C ALA A 36 3.43 8.65 -7.77
N GLN A 37 2.85 9.08 -6.64
CA GLN A 37 2.17 10.37 -6.51
C GLN A 37 3.11 11.44 -5.92
N GLY A 38 4.42 11.17 -5.91
CA GLY A 38 5.42 12.06 -5.34
C GLY A 38 5.53 12.00 -3.82
N ILE A 39 4.77 11.11 -3.15
CA ILE A 39 4.78 10.97 -1.69
C ILE A 39 5.89 10.00 -1.29
N SER A 40 7.00 10.56 -0.82
CA SER A 40 8.20 9.79 -0.46
C SER A 40 8.29 9.47 1.03
N ASN A 41 7.56 10.19 1.89
CA ASN A 41 7.61 10.02 3.34
C ASN A 41 6.22 10.01 4.00
N THR A 42 6.17 9.51 5.23
CA THR A 42 4.94 9.42 6.02
C THR A 42 4.34 10.80 6.30
N GLU A 43 5.16 11.84 6.50
CA GLU A 43 4.68 13.18 6.81
C GLU A 43 3.84 13.79 5.67
N GLN A 44 4.30 13.64 4.42
CA GLN A 44 3.55 14.05 3.23
C GLN A 44 2.25 13.25 3.10
N ALA A 45 2.28 11.95 3.39
CA ALA A 45 1.06 11.13 3.40
C ALA A 45 0.08 11.61 4.49
N VAL A 46 0.54 11.93 5.70
CA VAL A 46 -0.29 12.48 6.78
C VAL A 46 -0.88 13.83 6.38
N GLN A 47 -0.10 14.67 5.70
CA GLN A 47 -0.56 15.97 5.23
C GLN A 47 -1.70 15.81 4.22
N ALA A 48 -1.51 14.97 3.19
CA ALA A 48 -2.54 14.69 2.20
C ALA A 48 -3.83 14.09 2.82
N LEU A 49 -3.67 13.20 3.82
CA LEU A 49 -4.82 12.65 4.57
C LEU A 49 -5.50 13.71 5.45
N THR A 50 -4.75 14.68 5.97
CA THR A 50 -5.30 15.78 6.77
C THR A 50 -6.09 16.76 5.91
N GLU A 51 -5.60 17.05 4.70
CA GLU A 51 -6.32 17.84 3.69
C GLU A 51 -7.62 17.14 3.29
N ALA A 52 -7.58 15.84 3.03
CA ALA A 52 -8.76 15.03 2.77
C ALA A 52 -9.76 15.04 3.93
N LYS A 53 -9.25 14.99 5.17
CA LYS A 53 -10.07 15.09 6.37
C LYS A 53 -10.88 16.39 6.41
N ASN A 54 -10.23 17.50 6.07
CA ASN A 54 -10.86 18.82 6.08
C ASN A 54 -11.82 19.01 4.89
N ALA A 55 -11.45 18.51 3.70
CA ALA A 55 -12.26 18.62 2.49
C ALA A 55 -13.50 17.69 2.49
N HIS A 56 -13.43 16.56 3.18
CA HIS A 56 -14.44 15.49 3.11
C HIS A 56 -14.96 15.05 4.48
N ALA A 57 -14.99 15.97 5.45
CA ALA A 57 -15.31 15.72 6.85
C ALA A 57 -16.53 14.79 7.10
N THR A 58 -17.62 14.97 6.34
CA THR A 58 -18.88 14.20 6.51
C THR A 58 -18.91 12.88 5.75
N LYS A 59 -17.93 12.62 4.88
CA LYS A 59 -17.86 11.42 4.05
C LYS A 59 -17.16 10.29 4.80
N LEU A 60 -17.48 9.06 4.42
CA LEU A 60 -16.83 7.88 4.96
C LEU A 60 -15.39 7.77 4.43
N VAL A 61 -14.46 7.41 5.32
CA VAL A 61 -13.05 7.22 4.98
C VAL A 61 -12.88 6.17 3.89
N SER A 62 -13.68 5.09 3.91
CA SER A 62 -13.60 4.03 2.89
C SER A 62 -14.15 4.41 1.52
N THR A 63 -14.95 5.48 1.43
CA THR A 63 -15.62 5.88 0.18
C THR A 63 -14.76 6.82 -0.65
N ILE A 64 -13.93 7.64 0.00
CA ILE A 64 -13.05 8.60 -0.66
C ILE A 64 -11.60 8.25 -0.34
N CYS A 65 -10.83 7.90 -1.37
CA CYS A 65 -9.38 7.81 -1.27
C CYS A 65 -8.76 9.07 -1.90
N PRO A 66 -8.06 9.92 -1.12
CA PRO A 66 -7.49 11.16 -1.64
C PRO A 66 -6.26 10.96 -2.53
N LEU A 67 -5.71 9.73 -2.58
CA LEU A 67 -4.45 9.41 -3.25
C LEU A 67 -4.65 8.62 -4.56
N GLY A 68 -5.90 8.51 -5.01
CA GLY A 68 -6.23 7.82 -6.27
C GLY A 68 -6.01 6.31 -6.24
N LEU A 69 -5.96 5.69 -5.07
CA LEU A 69 -5.75 4.25 -4.95
C LEU A 69 -7.01 3.46 -5.31
N PRO A 70 -6.87 2.23 -5.84
CA PRO A 70 -7.99 1.33 -6.06
C PRO A 70 -8.77 1.08 -4.76
N LYS A 71 -10.10 1.11 -4.83
CA LYS A 71 -11.00 0.98 -3.66
C LYS A 71 -10.72 -0.28 -2.83
N ARG A 72 -10.36 -1.40 -3.48
CA ARG A 72 -10.03 -2.66 -2.81
C ARG A 72 -8.74 -2.56 -1.98
N LEU A 73 -7.70 -1.95 -2.55
CA LEU A 73 -6.44 -1.73 -1.84
C LEU A 73 -6.65 -0.77 -0.67
N TRP A 74 -7.34 0.34 -0.92
CA TRP A 74 -7.63 1.34 0.10
C TRP A 74 -8.33 0.72 1.32
N ARG A 75 -9.34 -0.13 1.11
CA ARG A 75 -10.02 -0.83 2.20
C ARG A 75 -9.09 -1.75 3.00
N GLY A 76 -8.24 -2.52 2.33
CA GLY A 76 -7.26 -3.38 3.02
C GLY A 76 -6.27 -2.56 3.85
N LEU A 77 -5.83 -1.40 3.35
CA LEU A 77 -4.95 -0.50 4.11
C LEU A 77 -5.66 0.09 5.34
N LEU A 78 -6.95 0.42 5.23
CA LEU A 78 -7.75 0.88 6.38
C LEU A 78 -7.89 -0.21 7.45
N GLU A 79 -8.14 -1.46 7.03
CA GLU A 79 -8.22 -2.61 7.93
C GLU A 79 -6.89 -2.83 8.66
N ASN A 80 -5.77 -2.81 7.95
CA ASN A 80 -4.42 -2.93 8.54
C ASN A 80 -4.11 -1.76 9.49
N ALA A 81 -4.53 -0.54 9.14
CA ALA A 81 -4.39 0.64 9.99
C ALA A 81 -5.35 0.66 11.19
N GLN A 82 -6.22 -0.36 11.33
CA GLN A 82 -7.26 -0.45 12.35
C GLN A 82 -8.21 0.76 12.34
N VAL A 83 -8.58 1.21 11.14
CA VAL A 83 -9.54 2.29 10.92
C VAL A 83 -10.83 1.70 10.36
N ALA A 84 -11.93 1.94 11.07
CA ALA A 84 -13.24 1.43 10.66
C ALA A 84 -13.68 2.07 9.33
N ALA A 85 -14.14 1.25 8.38
CA ALA A 85 -14.48 1.69 7.03
C ALA A 85 -15.72 2.60 6.98
N ASP A 86 -16.62 2.45 7.95
CA ASP A 86 -17.82 3.25 8.19
C ASP A 86 -17.56 4.52 9.01
N LYS A 87 -16.30 4.77 9.38
CA LYS A 87 -15.92 6.00 10.07
C LYS A 87 -15.95 7.19 9.12
N GLN A 88 -16.39 8.34 9.62
CA GLN A 88 -16.29 9.61 8.90
C GLN A 88 -14.88 10.21 9.01
N TRP A 89 -14.47 10.95 8.00
CA TRP A 89 -13.21 11.70 8.01
C TRP A 89 -13.10 12.64 9.22
N ALA A 90 -14.17 13.36 9.57
CA ALA A 90 -14.21 14.25 10.73
C ALA A 90 -13.84 13.53 12.05
N GLN A 91 -14.30 12.29 12.19
CA GLN A 91 -14.10 11.45 13.37
C GLN A 91 -12.73 10.76 13.40
N THR A 92 -11.95 10.88 12.33
CA THR A 92 -10.63 10.24 12.23
C THR A 92 -9.61 11.04 13.04
N SER A 93 -8.98 10.40 14.01
CA SER A 93 -8.00 10.98 14.92
C SER A 93 -6.62 11.12 14.26
N ARG A 94 -5.76 11.98 14.81
CA ARG A 94 -4.37 12.13 14.32
C ARG A 94 -3.58 10.82 14.38
N LYS A 95 -3.81 9.99 15.40
CA LYS A 95 -3.19 8.66 15.54
C LYS A 95 -3.61 7.72 14.41
N GLU A 96 -4.88 7.74 14.02
CA GLU A 96 -5.39 6.96 12.88
C GLU A 96 -4.81 7.45 11.56
N LEU A 97 -4.71 8.78 11.35
CA LEU A 97 -4.05 9.35 10.17
C LEU A 97 -2.59 8.90 10.05
N ASN A 98 -1.85 8.90 11.16
CA ASN A 98 -0.47 8.43 11.18
C ASN A 98 -0.35 6.93 10.87
N ARG A 99 -1.26 6.09 11.40
CA ARG A 99 -1.29 4.65 11.09
C ARG A 99 -1.59 4.41 9.61
N MET A 100 -2.59 5.09 9.05
CA MET A 100 -2.89 5.01 7.62
C MET A 100 -1.72 5.47 6.76
N ALA A 101 -1.07 6.58 7.13
CA ALA A 101 0.10 7.07 6.42
C ALA A 101 1.26 6.07 6.44
N ASN A 102 1.53 5.43 7.58
CA ASN A 102 2.53 4.37 7.68
C ASN A 102 2.18 3.15 6.81
N GLU A 103 0.92 2.72 6.80
CA GLU A 103 0.47 1.64 5.91
C GLU A 103 0.55 2.05 4.42
N LEU A 104 0.46 3.33 4.09
CA LEU A 104 0.61 3.82 2.71
C LEU A 104 2.08 3.87 2.27
N THR A 105 2.99 4.26 3.15
CA THR A 105 4.40 4.52 2.80
C THR A 105 5.34 3.36 3.11
N ALA A 106 5.00 2.53 4.10
CA ALA A 106 5.85 1.48 4.64
C ALA A 106 5.08 0.18 4.93
N HIS A 107 4.18 -0.22 4.01
CA HIS A 107 3.41 -1.44 4.17
C HIS A 107 4.34 -2.66 4.17
N SER A 108 4.37 -3.40 5.28
CA SER A 108 5.27 -4.54 5.46
C SER A 108 4.52 -5.86 5.26
N ILE A 109 4.95 -6.64 4.27
CA ILE A 109 4.41 -7.98 3.99
C ILE A 109 5.50 -9.00 4.30
N SER A 110 5.26 -9.84 5.31
CA SER A 110 6.12 -10.98 5.61
C SER A 110 5.79 -12.13 4.66
N ILE A 111 6.68 -12.38 3.70
CA ILE A 111 6.58 -13.55 2.84
C ILE A 111 7.19 -14.71 3.62
N THR A 112 6.33 -15.58 4.15
CA THR A 112 6.76 -16.79 4.87
C THR A 112 6.23 -18.02 4.13
N GLY A 113 7.07 -18.56 3.23
CA GLY A 113 6.89 -19.92 2.71
C GLY A 113 5.99 -20.07 1.49
N LYS A 114 6.58 -20.68 0.44
CA LYS A 114 5.94 -21.20 -0.76
C LYS A 114 5.10 -20.17 -1.53
N VAL A 115 5.76 -19.44 -2.41
CA VAL A 115 5.12 -18.96 -3.64
C VAL A 115 4.71 -20.21 -4.44
N VAL A 116 3.55 -20.79 -4.12
CA VAL A 116 2.84 -21.63 -5.08
C VAL A 116 2.05 -20.66 -5.94
N GLY A 117 2.67 -20.29 -7.07
CA GLY A 117 1.96 -19.81 -8.25
C GLY A 117 1.67 -18.31 -8.33
N LEU A 118 2.69 -17.45 -8.35
CA LEU A 118 2.62 -16.25 -9.19
C LEU A 118 4.02 -15.70 -9.48
N LEU A 119 4.72 -16.34 -10.42
CA LEU A 119 5.94 -15.96 -11.16
C LEU A 119 6.49 -17.33 -11.61
N VAL A 120 6.51 -17.75 -12.88
CA VAL A 120 6.99 -17.12 -14.10
C VAL A 120 6.38 -17.91 -15.29
N LEU A 121 6.45 -17.34 -16.50
CA LEU A 121 6.26 -17.94 -17.83
C LEU A 121 4.88 -17.69 -18.46
N HIS A 122 4.70 -16.46 -18.94
CA HIS A 122 4.00 -16.29 -20.21
C HIS A 122 4.79 -17.10 -21.25
N SER A 123 4.17 -18.20 -21.65
CA SER A 123 4.76 -19.30 -22.41
C SER A 123 5.25 -18.83 -23.78
N CYS A 124 6.36 -19.41 -24.22
CA CYS A 124 6.64 -19.67 -25.62
C CYS A 124 5.35 -20.09 -26.35
N ARG A 125 4.95 -19.30 -27.34
CA ARG A 125 4.86 -19.78 -28.72
C ARG A 125 4.86 -18.61 -29.70
#